data_AF-A0A7W2TZW6-F1
#
_entry.id   AF-A0A7W2TZW6-F1
#
_cell.length_a   1.000
_cell.length_b   1.000
_cell.length_c   1.000
_cell.angle_alpha   90.00
_cell.angle_beta   90.00
_cell.angle_gamma   90.00
#
_symmetry.space_group_name_H-M   'P 1'
#
loop_
_entity.id
_entity.type
_entity.pdbx_description
1 polymer ?
#
loop_
_entity_poly.entity_id
_entity_poly.type
_entity_poly.pdbx_seq_one_letter_code
_entity_poly.pdbx_strand_id
1 'polypeptide(L)'
;MQSKIKLKIPVLFLCALFIFVLLGSIISGDHSALLPKAEAKVNASMKSLPDFSKIKDVKEKKEAFFATLYPIIQAENNHVLQLRKLINMLKSVPVAKLNAKQQAWLLNISKNYKLENEYIDNDTFEELLKRVDYVPPSLALTQAAIESGWGTSRFAKQGNNLFGQWCFSQGCGMVPSLRESGKGHEVAKFDSINMAVRSYILNLNTHESYKALRENRALLRKKEASFTGATLAETLTEYSEEGHHYVSKLTEFIQQNKLQRFTTAFENTFDDITD
;
A
#
# COMPACT_ATOMS: atom_id res chain seq x y z
N MET A 1 -32.88 -12.81 -57.10
CA MET A 1 -32.82 -13.71 -55.92
C MET A 1 -31.35 -13.86 -55.51
N GLN A 2 -30.83 -12.90 -54.73
CA GLN A 2 -29.43 -12.89 -54.28
C GLN A 2 -29.36 -13.47 -52.87
N SER A 3 -28.78 -14.67 -52.75
CA SER A 3 -28.47 -15.31 -51.47
C SER A 3 -27.32 -14.56 -50.80
N LYS A 4 -27.58 -13.92 -49.67
CA LYS A 4 -26.54 -13.35 -48.79
C LYS A 4 -25.88 -14.49 -48.02
N ILE A 5 -24.65 -14.85 -48.41
CA ILE A 5 -23.80 -15.75 -47.63
C ILE A 5 -23.42 -15.01 -46.33
N LYS A 6 -24.04 -15.39 -45.22
CA LYS A 6 -23.59 -14.97 -43.88
C LYS A 6 -22.37 -15.81 -43.50
N LEU A 7 -21.19 -15.21 -43.58
CA LEU A 7 -19.95 -15.80 -43.08
C LEU A 7 -20.05 -15.89 -41.54
N LYS A 8 -20.43 -17.06 -41.03
CA LYS A 8 -20.35 -17.37 -39.60
C LYS A 8 -18.88 -17.64 -39.29
N ILE A 9 -18.14 -16.63 -38.83
CA ILE A 9 -16.81 -16.83 -38.25
C ILE A 9 -17.03 -17.73 -37.03
N PRO A 10 -16.47 -18.95 -37.01
CA PRO A 10 -16.68 -19.85 -35.88
C PRO A 10 -15.99 -19.24 -34.66
N VAL A 11 -16.66 -19.28 -33.50
CA VAL A 11 -16.17 -18.75 -32.21
C VAL A 11 -14.75 -19.26 -31.87
N LEU A 12 -14.38 -20.43 -32.38
CA LEU A 12 -13.03 -20.99 -32.33
C LEU A 12 -11.93 -20.10 -32.97
N PHE A 13 -12.23 -19.38 -34.05
CA PHE A 13 -11.26 -18.46 -34.70
C PHE A 13 -11.01 -17.20 -33.87
N LEU A 14 -12.02 -16.69 -33.16
CA LEU A 14 -11.88 -15.56 -32.25
C LEU A 14 -11.09 -15.94 -31.00
N CYS A 15 -11.32 -17.13 -30.44
CA CYS A 15 -10.52 -17.65 -29.34
C CYS A 15 -9.06 -17.91 -29.76
N ALA A 16 -8.84 -18.46 -30.96
CA ALA A 16 -7.49 -18.68 -31.49
C ALA A 16 -6.74 -17.36 -31.75
N LEU A 17 -7.42 -16.31 -32.22
CA LEU A 17 -6.82 -14.98 -32.39
C LEU A 17 -6.44 -14.35 -31.04
N PHE A 18 -7.28 -14.52 -30.01
CA PHE A 18 -7.01 -14.04 -28.65
C PHE A 18 -5.80 -14.76 -28.02
N ILE A 19 -5.71 -16.08 -28.23
CA ILE A 19 -4.58 -16.89 -27.78
C ILE A 19 -3.30 -16.50 -28.53
N PHE A 20 -3.36 -16.24 -29.85
CA PHE A 20 -2.20 -15.78 -30.63
C PHE A 20 -1.73 -14.38 -30.23
N VAL A 21 -2.64 -13.47 -29.85
CA VAL A 21 -2.28 -12.14 -29.30
C VAL A 21 -1.65 -12.27 -27.92
N LEU A 22 -2.16 -13.17 -27.06
CA LEU A 22 -1.57 -13.46 -25.75
C LEU A 22 -0.18 -14.08 -25.89
N LEU A 23 -0.01 -15.09 -26.75
CA LEU A 23 1.31 -15.67 -27.05
C LEU A 23 2.25 -14.67 -27.74
N GLY A 24 1.75 -13.85 -28.65
CA GLY A 24 2.53 -12.78 -29.28
C GLY A 24 3.00 -11.72 -28.28
N SER A 25 2.19 -11.42 -27.26
CA SER A 25 2.56 -10.49 -26.17
C SER A 25 3.65 -11.07 -25.26
N ILE A 26 3.59 -12.39 -25.02
CA ILE A 26 4.62 -13.14 -24.27
C ILE A 26 5.93 -13.21 -25.07
N ILE A 27 5.86 -13.44 -26.39
CA ILE A 27 7.03 -13.52 -27.27
C ILE A 27 7.65 -12.14 -27.56
N SER A 28 6.84 -11.06 -27.57
CA SER A 28 7.32 -9.70 -27.85
C SER A 28 7.80 -8.95 -26.60
N GLY A 29 7.61 -9.49 -25.40
CA GLY A 29 7.91 -8.79 -24.14
C GLY A 29 7.07 -7.52 -23.92
N ASP A 30 5.97 -7.34 -24.67
CA ASP A 30 5.11 -6.17 -24.55
C ASP A 30 4.12 -6.34 -23.40
N HIS A 31 4.65 -6.26 -22.17
CA HIS A 31 3.84 -6.20 -20.95
C HIS A 31 3.10 -4.85 -20.79
N SER A 32 3.13 -3.95 -21.77
CA SER A 32 2.53 -2.60 -21.67
C SER A 32 1.01 -2.61 -21.60
N ALA A 33 0.35 -3.73 -21.95
CA ALA A 33 -1.10 -3.84 -21.97
C ALA A 33 -1.76 -3.76 -20.58
N LEU A 34 -1.03 -3.94 -19.47
CA LEU A 34 -1.58 -3.93 -18.11
C LEU A 34 -0.65 -3.24 -17.09
N LEU A 35 -0.13 -2.06 -17.42
CA LEU A 35 0.58 -1.23 -16.43
C LEU A 35 -0.43 -0.68 -15.39
N PRO A 36 -0.36 -1.07 -14.11
CA PRO A 36 -1.25 -0.61 -13.07
C PRO A 36 -1.00 0.87 -12.78
N LYS A 37 -2.02 1.59 -12.31
CA LYS A 37 -1.82 2.96 -11.82
C LYS A 37 -0.97 2.95 -10.55
N ALA A 38 -0.28 4.05 -10.26
CA ALA A 38 0.46 4.20 -9.00
C ALA A 38 -0.45 4.02 -7.78
N GLU A 39 -1.68 4.54 -7.85
CA GLU A 39 -2.69 4.33 -6.84
C GLU A 39 -3.69 3.24 -7.26
N ALA A 40 -4.09 2.40 -6.30
CA ALA A 40 -5.06 1.34 -6.56
C ALA A 40 -6.45 1.93 -6.91
N LYS A 41 -7.19 1.26 -7.79
CA LYS A 41 -8.62 1.56 -7.97
C LYS A 41 -9.39 1.04 -6.75
N VAL A 42 -10.11 1.92 -6.08
CA VAL A 42 -10.96 1.52 -4.96
C VAL A 42 -12.31 1.03 -5.51
N ASN A 43 -12.41 -0.27 -5.82
CA ASN A 43 -13.63 -0.84 -6.41
C ASN A 43 -14.79 -0.95 -5.40
N ALA A 44 -14.49 -1.15 -4.12
CA ALA A 44 -15.44 -1.11 -3.01
C ALA A 44 -14.81 -0.35 -1.83
N SER A 45 -15.17 0.92 -1.66
CA SER A 45 -14.61 1.78 -0.60
C SER A 45 -15.43 1.70 0.68
N MET A 46 -14.80 1.40 1.82
CA MET A 46 -15.44 1.53 3.13
C MET A 46 -15.53 3.01 3.51
N LYS A 47 -16.74 3.57 3.46
CA LYS A 47 -16.97 5.01 3.69
C LYS A 47 -16.75 5.44 5.14
N SER A 48 -16.98 4.57 6.11
CA SER A 48 -16.78 4.84 7.53
C SER A 48 -16.57 3.54 8.30
N LEU A 49 -15.92 3.64 9.47
CA LEU A 49 -15.80 2.50 10.40
C LEU A 49 -17.16 2.11 11.00
N PRO A 50 -17.34 0.82 11.33
CA PRO A 50 -18.36 0.41 12.29
C PRO A 50 -18.18 1.14 13.64
N ASP A 51 -19.28 1.34 14.35
CA ASP A 51 -19.22 1.92 15.69
C ASP A 51 -18.81 0.86 16.72
N PHE A 52 -17.50 0.66 16.87
CA PHE A 52 -16.91 -0.29 17.82
C PHE A 52 -17.23 0.03 19.29
N SER A 53 -17.74 1.23 19.61
CA SER A 53 -18.14 1.56 20.99
C SER A 53 -19.38 0.80 21.45
N LYS A 54 -20.15 0.22 20.51
CA LYS A 54 -21.33 -0.60 20.79
C LYS A 54 -20.98 -2.03 21.23
N ILE A 55 -19.73 -2.46 21.05
CA ILE A 55 -19.27 -3.80 21.44
C ILE A 55 -18.73 -3.73 22.87
N LYS A 56 -19.42 -4.40 23.80
CA LYS A 56 -19.09 -4.37 25.23
C LYS A 56 -17.92 -5.27 25.59
N ASP A 57 -17.83 -6.45 24.97
CA ASP A 57 -16.72 -7.35 25.22
C ASP A 57 -15.44 -6.81 24.58
N VAL A 58 -14.40 -6.63 25.40
CA VAL A 58 -13.14 -6.02 24.95
C VAL A 58 -12.47 -6.89 23.90
N LYS A 59 -12.49 -8.22 24.05
CA LYS A 59 -11.83 -9.12 23.12
C LYS A 59 -12.56 -9.12 21.77
N GLU A 60 -13.87 -9.19 21.78
CA GLU A 60 -14.72 -9.10 20.60
C GLU A 60 -14.52 -7.77 19.88
N LYS A 61 -14.47 -6.65 20.62
CA LYS A 61 -14.21 -5.32 20.04
C LYS A 61 -12.88 -5.27 19.30
N LYS A 62 -11.82 -5.80 19.91
CA LYS A 62 -10.49 -5.84 19.30
C LYS A 62 -10.48 -6.68 18.02
N GLU A 63 -11.04 -7.89 18.05
CA GLU A 63 -11.11 -8.75 16.87
C GLU A 63 -11.99 -8.17 15.77
N ALA A 64 -13.12 -7.54 16.11
CA ALA A 64 -13.95 -6.83 15.14
C ALA A 64 -13.21 -5.67 14.46
N PHE A 65 -12.42 -4.91 15.22
CA PHE A 65 -11.55 -3.87 14.68
C PHE A 65 -10.54 -4.44 13.68
N PHE A 66 -9.84 -5.53 14.05
CA PHE A 66 -8.86 -6.16 13.16
C PHE A 66 -9.51 -6.77 11.92
N ALA A 67 -10.62 -7.50 12.07
CA ALA A 67 -11.35 -8.11 10.96
C ALA A 67 -11.90 -7.08 9.97
N THR A 68 -12.24 -5.88 10.45
CA THR A 68 -12.69 -4.77 9.60
C THR A 68 -11.54 -4.21 8.76
N LEU A 69 -10.38 -3.98 9.39
CA LEU A 69 -9.29 -3.24 8.76
C LEU A 69 -8.32 -4.11 7.96
N TYR A 70 -8.13 -5.37 8.36
CA TYR A 70 -7.17 -6.27 7.73
C TYR A 70 -7.39 -6.47 6.22
N PRO A 71 -8.62 -6.73 5.72
CA PRO A 71 -8.84 -6.89 4.28
C PRO A 71 -8.48 -5.63 3.48
N ILE A 72 -8.66 -4.44 4.05
CA ILE A 72 -8.29 -3.17 3.43
C ILE A 72 -6.77 -3.02 3.36
N ILE A 73 -6.07 -3.30 4.47
CA ILE A 73 -4.60 -3.29 4.51
C ILE A 73 -4.02 -4.30 3.52
N GLN A 74 -4.56 -5.52 3.48
CA GLN A 74 -4.15 -6.55 2.54
C GLN A 74 -4.31 -6.09 1.09
N ALA A 75 -5.46 -5.51 0.73
CA ALA A 75 -5.71 -5.03 -0.62
C ALA A 75 -4.72 -3.93 -1.05
N GLU A 76 -4.45 -2.95 -0.19
CA GLU A 76 -3.50 -1.87 -0.49
C GLU A 76 -2.04 -2.39 -0.55
N ASN A 77 -1.65 -3.31 0.34
CA ASN A 77 -0.34 -3.95 0.27
C ASN A 77 -0.17 -4.82 -0.98
N ASN A 78 -1.21 -5.54 -1.40
CA ASN A 78 -1.20 -6.31 -2.65
C ASN A 78 -0.99 -5.40 -3.86
N HIS A 79 -1.62 -4.22 -3.89
CA HIS A 79 -1.36 -3.23 -4.93
C HIS A 79 0.11 -2.78 -4.95
N VAL A 80 0.69 -2.49 -3.79
CA VAL A 80 2.12 -2.14 -3.69
C VAL A 80 3.02 -3.27 -4.20
N LEU A 81 2.71 -4.53 -3.88
CA LEU A 81 3.45 -5.68 -4.38
C LEU A 81 3.32 -5.88 -5.90
N GLN A 82 2.17 -5.59 -6.49
CA GLN A 82 2.00 -5.59 -7.93
C GLN A 82 2.89 -4.54 -8.62
N LEU A 83 2.97 -3.32 -8.06
CA LEU A 83 3.90 -2.30 -8.54
C LEU A 83 5.36 -2.79 -8.44
N ARG A 84 5.72 -3.34 -7.27
CA ARG A 84 7.07 -3.86 -7.02
C ARG A 84 7.47 -4.97 -8.01
N LYS A 85 6.56 -5.93 -8.27
CA LYS A 85 6.77 -7.02 -9.23
C LYS A 85 7.10 -6.47 -10.61
N LEU A 86 6.33 -5.47 -11.08
CA LEU A 86 6.57 -4.83 -12.37
C LEU A 86 7.87 -4.01 -12.41
N ILE A 87 8.21 -3.29 -11.35
CA ILE A 87 9.50 -2.58 -11.25
C ILE A 87 10.66 -3.57 -11.36
N ASN A 88 10.60 -4.71 -10.65
CA ASN A 88 11.62 -5.77 -10.75
C ASN A 88 11.72 -6.36 -12.16
N MET A 89 10.58 -6.67 -12.81
CA MET A 89 10.58 -7.19 -14.17
C MET A 89 11.21 -6.19 -15.16
N LEU A 90 10.90 -4.89 -15.02
CA LEU A 90 11.47 -3.84 -15.87
C LEU A 90 12.95 -3.58 -15.56
N LYS A 91 13.40 -3.77 -14.31
CA LYS A 91 14.81 -3.66 -13.92
C LYS A 91 15.71 -4.67 -14.65
N SER A 92 15.17 -5.84 -14.99
CA SER A 92 15.90 -6.87 -15.76
C SER A 92 16.07 -6.52 -17.24
N VAL A 93 15.40 -5.47 -17.72
CA VAL A 93 15.50 -4.97 -19.10
C VAL A 93 16.53 -3.82 -19.13
N PRO A 94 17.51 -3.82 -20.04
CA PRO A 94 18.39 -2.67 -20.21
C PRO A 94 17.58 -1.38 -20.44
N VAL A 95 17.91 -0.31 -19.71
CA VAL A 95 17.18 0.97 -19.76
C VAL A 95 16.95 1.46 -21.20
N ALA A 96 17.96 1.34 -22.07
CA ALA A 96 17.89 1.72 -23.48
C ALA A 96 16.85 0.95 -24.32
N LYS A 97 16.34 -0.18 -23.80
CA LYS A 97 15.32 -1.02 -24.43
C LYS A 97 13.91 -0.81 -23.84
N LEU A 98 13.77 0.00 -22.80
CA LEU A 98 12.45 0.35 -22.25
C LEU A 98 11.69 1.21 -23.27
N ASN A 99 10.44 0.84 -23.56
CA ASN A 99 9.60 1.63 -24.46
C ASN A 99 9.06 2.89 -23.75
N ALA A 100 8.54 3.84 -24.53
CA ALA A 100 8.06 5.12 -24.01
C ALA A 100 6.95 4.98 -22.94
N LYS A 101 6.08 3.96 -23.04
CA LYS A 101 5.03 3.71 -22.04
C LYS A 101 5.62 3.23 -20.72
N GLN A 102 6.62 2.34 -20.77
CA GLN A 102 7.32 1.84 -19.58
C GLN A 102 8.09 2.96 -18.88
N GLN A 103 8.80 3.80 -19.64
CA GLN A 103 9.52 4.95 -19.08
C GLN A 103 8.55 5.95 -18.43
N ALA A 104 7.48 6.33 -19.14
CA ALA A 104 6.46 7.23 -18.59
C ALA A 104 5.79 6.66 -17.33
N TRP A 105 5.54 5.35 -17.31
CA TRP A 105 5.01 4.68 -16.13
C TRP A 105 5.97 4.72 -14.95
N LEU A 106 7.25 4.38 -15.14
CA LEU A 106 8.27 4.44 -14.09
C LEU A 106 8.43 5.87 -13.55
N LEU A 107 8.47 6.89 -14.41
CA LEU A 107 8.51 8.30 -13.99
C LEU A 107 7.28 8.68 -13.16
N ASN A 108 6.09 8.20 -13.55
CA ASN A 108 4.89 8.41 -12.78
C ASN A 108 4.91 7.68 -11.42
N ILE A 109 5.45 6.46 -11.34
CA ILE A 109 5.65 5.77 -10.06
C ILE A 109 6.65 6.54 -9.20
N SER A 110 7.81 6.93 -9.75
CA SER A 110 8.83 7.76 -9.07
C SER A 110 8.21 9.01 -8.46
N LYS A 111 7.45 9.79 -9.24
CA LYS A 111 6.76 10.99 -8.75
C LYS A 111 5.82 10.70 -7.58
N ASN A 112 5.01 9.64 -7.67
CA ASN A 112 4.09 9.26 -6.59
C ASN A 112 4.85 8.83 -5.33
N TYR A 113 5.96 8.11 -5.51
CA TYR A 113 6.86 7.72 -4.44
C TYR A 113 7.89 8.80 -4.07
N LYS A 114 7.65 10.06 -4.45
CA LYS A 114 8.45 11.25 -4.07
C LYS A 114 9.93 11.14 -4.46
N LEU A 115 10.18 10.60 -5.65
CA LEU A 115 11.47 10.65 -6.34
C LEU A 115 11.35 11.64 -7.51
N GLU A 116 12.25 12.61 -7.57
CA GLU A 116 12.28 13.67 -8.58
C GLU A 116 13.17 13.28 -9.77
N ASN A 117 12.93 12.12 -10.36
CA ASN A 117 13.68 11.65 -11.51
C ASN A 117 13.22 12.36 -12.80
N GLU A 118 14.16 12.90 -13.58
CA GLU A 118 13.89 13.43 -14.93
C GLU A 118 13.91 12.33 -16.01
N TYR A 119 14.70 11.28 -15.78
CA TYR A 119 14.85 10.12 -16.64
C TYR A 119 15.00 8.84 -15.79
N ILE A 120 14.90 7.67 -16.45
CA ILE A 120 15.08 6.37 -15.78
C ILE A 120 16.51 5.89 -15.97
N ASP A 121 17.14 5.49 -14.88
CA ASP A 121 18.44 4.81 -14.84
C ASP A 121 18.42 3.67 -13.80
N ASN A 122 19.56 3.01 -13.61
CA ASN A 122 19.67 1.91 -12.65
C ASN A 122 19.43 2.37 -11.20
N ASP A 123 19.88 3.57 -10.83
CA ASP A 123 19.70 4.12 -9.49
C ASP A 123 18.22 4.39 -9.19
N THR A 124 17.46 4.82 -10.21
CA THR A 124 16.00 4.95 -10.13
C THR A 124 15.34 3.63 -9.72
N PHE A 125 15.76 2.50 -10.29
CA PHE A 125 15.24 1.20 -9.91
C PHE A 125 15.60 0.81 -8.47
N GLU A 126 16.84 1.07 -8.03
CA GLU A 126 17.25 0.78 -6.65
C GLU A 126 16.44 1.59 -5.64
N GLU A 127 16.24 2.88 -5.88
CA GLU A 127 15.47 3.75 -4.99
C GLU A 127 13.98 3.40 -4.99
N LEU A 128 13.39 3.13 -6.16
CA LEU A 128 12.02 2.62 -6.24
C LEU A 128 11.86 1.32 -5.45
N LEU A 129 12.80 0.38 -5.55
CA LEU A 129 12.73 -0.89 -4.82
C LEU A 129 13.02 -0.77 -3.32
N LYS A 130 13.53 0.36 -2.82
CA LYS A 130 13.54 0.66 -1.37
C LYS A 130 12.19 1.21 -0.90
N ARG A 131 11.53 2.02 -1.74
CA ARG A 131 10.25 2.70 -1.42
C ARG A 131 9.02 1.82 -1.64
N VAL A 132 8.94 1.11 -2.75
CA VAL A 132 7.76 0.34 -3.19
C VAL A 132 7.78 -1.06 -2.59
N ASP A 133 7.39 -1.19 -1.33
CA ASP A 133 7.18 -2.49 -0.68
C ASP A 133 6.05 -2.42 0.36
N TYR A 134 5.51 -3.57 0.75
CA TYR A 134 4.40 -3.63 1.70
C TYR A 134 4.80 -3.17 3.10
N VAL A 135 3.81 -2.74 3.87
CA VAL A 135 3.93 -2.51 5.32
C VAL A 135 3.33 -3.72 6.03
N PRO A 136 4.03 -4.40 6.94
CA PRO A 136 3.50 -5.58 7.64
C PRO A 136 2.11 -5.31 8.23
N PRO A 137 1.09 -6.12 7.91
CA PRO A 137 -0.24 -5.93 8.46
C PRO A 137 -0.28 -5.87 9.99
N SER A 138 0.59 -6.61 10.68
CA SER A 138 0.73 -6.54 12.13
C SER A 138 1.08 -5.13 12.63
N LEU A 139 1.99 -4.44 11.93
CA LEU A 139 2.39 -3.07 12.25
C LEU A 139 1.25 -2.08 11.95
N ALA A 140 0.66 -2.17 10.75
CA ALA A 140 -0.43 -1.29 10.34
C ALA A 140 -1.66 -1.39 11.27
N LEU A 141 -2.06 -2.60 11.65
CA LEU A 141 -3.16 -2.82 12.60
C LEU A 141 -2.84 -2.27 14.00
N THR A 142 -1.59 -2.39 14.44
CA THR A 142 -1.12 -1.87 15.73
C THR A 142 -1.20 -0.35 15.77
N GLN A 143 -0.60 0.32 14.77
CA GLN A 143 -0.63 1.78 14.70
C GLN A 143 -2.06 2.28 14.54
N ALA A 144 -2.87 1.67 13.67
CA ALA A 144 -4.27 2.04 13.56
C ALA A 144 -5.01 1.94 14.91
N ALA A 145 -4.81 0.86 15.68
CA ALA A 145 -5.49 0.68 16.96
C ALA A 145 -5.05 1.71 18.02
N ILE A 146 -3.74 1.98 18.11
CA ILE A 146 -3.17 2.95 19.06
C ILE A 146 -3.61 4.37 18.70
N GLU A 147 -3.36 4.81 17.46
CA GLU A 147 -3.59 6.19 17.02
C GLU A 147 -5.10 6.55 16.98
N SER A 148 -5.97 5.58 16.68
CA SER A 148 -7.43 5.81 16.62
C SER A 148 -8.17 5.49 17.92
N GLY A 149 -7.50 4.97 18.94
CA GLY A 149 -8.15 4.45 20.14
C GLY A 149 -9.19 3.37 19.79
N TRP A 150 -8.79 2.36 19.01
CA TRP A 150 -9.67 1.31 18.47
C TRP A 150 -10.83 1.84 17.62
N GLY A 151 -10.56 2.87 16.81
CA GLY A 151 -11.52 3.48 15.89
C GLY A 151 -12.51 4.45 16.55
N THR A 152 -12.38 4.72 17.86
CA THR A 152 -13.36 5.51 18.61
C THR A 152 -13.04 7.00 18.67
N SER A 153 -11.82 7.41 18.28
CA SER A 153 -11.41 8.81 18.27
C SER A 153 -12.29 9.66 17.34
N ARG A 154 -12.39 10.96 17.64
CA ARG A 154 -13.15 11.90 16.79
C ARG A 154 -12.60 11.94 15.36
N PHE A 155 -11.27 11.95 15.21
CA PHE A 155 -10.62 11.98 13.89
C PHE A 155 -10.84 10.68 13.10
N ALA A 156 -10.89 9.53 13.76
CA ALA A 156 -11.24 8.27 13.10
C ALA A 156 -12.71 8.25 12.64
N LYS A 157 -13.65 8.66 13.52
CA LYS A 157 -15.09 8.60 13.21
C LYS A 157 -15.55 9.64 12.19
N GLN A 158 -15.01 10.86 12.25
CA GLN A 158 -15.45 11.98 11.40
C GLN A 158 -14.52 12.24 10.21
N GLY A 159 -13.25 11.86 10.35
CA GLY A 159 -12.20 12.13 9.37
C GLY A 159 -11.67 10.89 8.67
N ASN A 160 -12.11 9.69 9.06
CA ASN A 160 -11.51 8.42 8.62
C ASN A 160 -9.99 8.36 8.85
N ASN A 161 -9.44 9.16 9.77
CA ASN A 161 -8.01 9.22 10.03
C ASN A 161 -7.64 8.30 11.19
N LEU A 162 -7.27 7.06 10.86
CA LEU A 162 -6.91 6.04 11.85
C LEU A 162 -5.47 6.14 12.34
N PHE A 163 -4.62 6.92 11.66
CA PHE A 163 -3.17 6.87 11.80
C PHE A 163 -2.56 8.20 12.27
N GLY A 164 -3.38 9.18 12.63
CA GLY A 164 -2.91 10.50 13.06
C GLY A 164 -2.23 11.32 11.95
N GLN A 165 -2.61 11.10 10.69
CA GLN A 165 -1.94 11.72 9.54
C GLN A 165 -2.21 13.24 9.50
N TRP A 166 -1.15 14.02 9.45
CA TRP A 166 -1.22 15.48 9.27
C TRP A 166 -1.37 15.85 7.80
N CYS A 167 -1.92 17.02 7.56
CA CYS A 167 -1.87 17.69 6.27
C CYS A 167 -1.60 19.19 6.47
N PHE A 168 -0.93 19.80 5.50
CA PHE A 168 -0.27 21.11 5.67
C PHE A 168 -0.87 22.22 4.79
N SER A 169 -1.99 21.95 4.14
CA SER A 169 -2.72 22.93 3.33
C SER A 169 -3.98 23.36 4.08
N GLN A 170 -4.32 24.65 4.06
CA GLN A 170 -5.52 25.10 4.75
C GLN A 170 -6.78 24.39 4.19
N GLY A 171 -7.62 23.83 5.07
CA GLY A 171 -8.85 23.12 4.70
C GLY A 171 -8.64 21.68 4.20
N CYS A 172 -7.43 21.13 4.31
CA CYS A 172 -7.16 19.74 3.93
C CYS A 172 -7.73 18.70 4.91
N GLY A 173 -8.18 19.13 6.09
CA GLY A 173 -8.55 18.21 7.15
C GLY A 173 -9.41 18.80 8.25
N MET A 174 -9.21 18.27 9.46
CA MET A 174 -9.90 18.62 10.69
C MET A 174 -8.97 19.41 11.59
N VAL A 175 -9.42 20.57 12.06
CA VAL A 175 -8.64 21.38 13.00
C VAL A 175 -8.64 20.74 14.40
N PRO A 176 -7.47 20.50 15.01
CA PRO A 176 -7.38 20.07 16.41
C PRO A 176 -8.00 21.09 17.35
N SER A 177 -8.72 20.62 18.38
CA SER A 177 -9.37 21.51 19.35
C SER A 177 -8.35 22.29 20.22
N LEU A 178 -7.12 21.80 20.34
CA LEU A 178 -6.03 22.37 21.14
C LEU A 178 -4.84 22.72 20.24
N ARG A 179 -5.07 23.54 19.21
CA ARG A 179 -4.01 23.99 18.31
C ARG A 179 -3.13 25.01 19.03
N GLU A 180 -1.85 24.71 19.18
CA GLU A 180 -0.86 25.72 19.62
C GLU A 180 -0.82 26.87 18.62
N SER A 181 -0.70 28.10 19.14
CA SER A 181 -0.60 29.31 18.32
C SER A 181 0.57 29.18 17.33
N GLY A 182 0.29 29.40 16.03
CA GLY A 182 1.31 29.40 14.97
C GLY A 182 1.55 28.07 14.23
N LYS A 183 1.03 26.93 14.71
CA LYS A 183 1.16 25.66 13.98
C LYS A 183 0.16 25.59 12.82
N GLY A 184 0.61 25.46 11.56
CA GLY A 184 -0.22 25.51 10.33
C GLY A 184 -1.05 24.27 10.00
N HIS A 185 -0.75 23.12 10.61
CA HIS A 185 -1.24 21.81 10.18
C HIS A 185 -2.66 21.48 10.66
N GLU A 186 -3.35 20.67 9.87
CA GLU A 186 -4.65 20.05 10.18
C GLU A 186 -4.49 18.53 10.22
N VAL A 187 -5.42 17.82 10.87
CA VAL A 187 -5.47 16.35 10.84
C VAL A 187 -6.21 15.94 9.56
N ALA A 188 -5.53 15.25 8.65
CA ALA A 188 -6.08 14.88 7.34
C ALA A 188 -7.47 14.21 7.45
N LYS A 189 -8.34 14.49 6.48
CA LYS A 189 -9.64 13.84 6.33
C LYS A 189 -9.66 13.03 5.04
N PHE A 190 -10.25 11.84 5.10
CA PHE A 190 -10.31 10.91 3.96
C PHE A 190 -11.76 10.54 3.63
N ASP A 191 -12.07 10.40 2.34
CA ASP A 191 -13.40 10.00 1.87
C ASP A 191 -13.73 8.52 2.13
N SER A 192 -12.72 7.72 2.50
CA SER A 192 -12.86 6.31 2.86
C SER A 192 -11.69 5.82 3.72
N ILE A 193 -11.91 4.71 4.42
CA ILE A 193 -10.87 4.00 5.18
C ILE A 193 -9.76 3.50 4.25
N ASN A 194 -10.10 3.07 3.03
CA ASN A 194 -9.13 2.67 2.01
C ASN A 194 -8.13 3.78 1.69
N MET A 195 -8.61 5.02 1.51
CA MET A 195 -7.74 6.17 1.23
C MET A 195 -6.84 6.50 2.42
N ALA A 196 -7.35 6.40 3.65
CA ALA A 196 -6.55 6.60 4.85
C ALA A 196 -5.42 5.56 4.97
N VAL A 197 -5.73 4.28 4.74
CA VAL A 197 -4.74 3.18 4.73
C VAL A 197 -3.72 3.36 3.62
N ARG A 198 -4.15 3.72 2.40
CA ARG A 198 -3.26 4.00 1.28
C ARG A 198 -2.29 5.14 1.59
N SER A 199 -2.82 6.25 2.11
CA SER A 199 -2.01 7.42 2.49
C SER A 199 -0.99 7.05 3.56
N TYR A 200 -1.37 6.26 4.56
CA TYR A 200 -0.47 5.79 5.61
C TYR A 200 0.66 4.90 5.05
N ILE A 201 0.32 3.91 4.20
CA ILE A 201 1.32 3.03 3.57
C ILE A 201 2.28 3.86 2.71
N LEU A 202 1.75 4.80 1.91
CA LEU A 202 2.57 5.68 1.09
C LEU A 202 3.49 6.54 1.95
N ASN A 203 2.99 7.11 3.06
CA ASN A 203 3.76 7.93 3.97
C ASN A 203 5.00 7.19 4.51
N LEU A 204 4.82 5.96 5.03
CA LEU A 204 5.95 5.12 5.48
C LEU A 204 6.93 4.80 4.33
N ASN A 205 6.41 4.66 3.12
CA ASN A 205 7.19 4.37 1.93
C ASN A 205 7.88 5.58 1.29
N THR A 206 7.60 6.82 1.72
CA THR A 206 8.14 8.02 1.05
C THR A 206 8.73 9.07 1.96
N HIS A 207 8.24 9.24 3.19
CA HIS A 207 8.66 10.35 4.04
C HIS A 207 10.11 10.17 4.52
N GLU A 208 10.87 11.26 4.64
CA GLU A 208 12.30 11.23 4.99
C GLU A 208 12.53 10.59 6.36
N SER A 209 11.70 10.93 7.35
CA SER A 209 11.72 10.37 8.70
C SER A 209 11.65 8.83 8.76
N TYR A 210 11.18 8.15 7.71
CA TYR A 210 11.08 6.69 7.66
C TYR A 210 12.11 6.06 6.72
N LYS A 211 13.18 6.77 6.38
CA LYS A 211 14.29 6.24 5.58
C LYS A 211 14.92 4.99 6.21
N ALA A 212 15.15 5.01 7.53
CA ALA A 212 15.69 3.87 8.27
C ALA A 212 14.80 2.62 8.15
N LEU A 213 13.47 2.79 8.19
CA LEU A 213 12.50 1.71 7.96
C LEU A 213 12.68 1.07 6.59
N ARG A 214 12.77 1.90 5.55
CA ARG A 214 12.92 1.41 4.16
C ARG A 214 14.25 0.71 3.94
N GLU A 215 15.33 1.22 4.52
CA GLU A 215 16.67 0.61 4.44
C GLU A 215 16.72 -0.73 5.16
N ASN A 216 16.17 -0.81 6.37
CA ASN A 216 16.09 -2.06 7.13
C ASN A 216 15.26 -3.12 6.36
N ARG A 217 14.09 -2.73 5.83
CA ARG A 217 13.24 -3.60 5.02
C ARG A 217 13.96 -4.10 3.76
N ALA A 218 14.69 -3.22 3.05
CA ALA A 218 15.47 -3.60 1.87
C ALA A 218 16.61 -4.58 2.21
N LEU A 219 17.28 -4.39 3.35
CA LEU A 219 18.30 -5.31 3.86
C LEU A 219 17.71 -6.70 4.17
N LEU A 220 16.56 -6.76 4.84
CA LEU A 220 15.89 -8.02 5.17
C LEU A 220 15.39 -8.76 3.92
N ARG A 221 14.83 -8.03 2.94
CA ARG A 221 14.50 -8.57 1.61
C ARG A 221 15.70 -9.25 0.95
N LYS A 222 16.88 -8.61 0.96
CA LYS A 222 18.10 -9.17 0.36
C LYS A 222 18.57 -10.45 1.05
N LYS A 223 18.23 -10.62 2.32
CA LYS A 223 18.54 -11.81 3.13
C LYS A 223 17.44 -12.88 3.06
N GLU A 224 16.40 -12.68 2.24
CA GLU A 224 15.21 -13.54 2.18
C GLU A 224 14.56 -13.76 3.57
N ALA A 225 14.73 -12.80 4.48
CA ALA A 225 14.13 -12.83 5.80
C ALA A 225 12.77 -12.12 5.77
N SER A 226 11.75 -12.74 6.38
CA SER A 226 10.50 -12.05 6.69
C SER A 226 10.80 -10.89 7.64
N PHE A 227 10.32 -9.69 7.30
CA PHE A 227 10.42 -8.53 8.17
C PHE A 227 9.14 -8.40 8.97
N THR A 228 9.21 -8.79 10.25
CA THR A 228 8.07 -8.72 11.15
C THR A 228 7.68 -7.26 11.44
N GLY A 229 6.43 -7.05 11.86
CA GLY A 229 6.01 -5.71 12.30
C GLY A 229 6.84 -5.18 13.47
N ALA A 230 7.31 -6.07 14.36
CA ALA A 230 8.18 -5.71 15.47
C ALA A 230 9.57 -5.24 14.98
N THR A 231 10.16 -5.98 14.04
CA THR A 231 11.47 -5.61 13.46
C THR A 231 11.43 -4.24 12.76
N LEU A 232 10.37 -3.95 12.00
CA LEU A 232 10.24 -2.63 11.39
C LEU A 232 9.89 -1.54 12.39
N ALA A 233 9.14 -1.85 13.46
CA ALA A 233 8.80 -0.89 14.51
C ALA A 233 10.04 -0.28 15.18
N GLU A 234 11.15 -1.02 15.27
CA GLU A 234 12.43 -0.55 15.83
C GLU A 234 12.96 0.72 15.15
N THR A 235 12.55 0.97 13.90
CA THR A 235 12.98 2.12 13.10
C THR A 235 12.01 3.31 13.12
N LEU A 236 10.90 3.23 13.86
CA LEU A 236 9.83 4.22 13.89
C LEU A 236 9.92 5.24 15.04
N THR A 237 11.13 5.58 15.49
CA THR A 237 11.34 6.58 16.55
C THR A 237 10.79 7.94 16.18
N GLU A 238 10.84 8.32 14.89
CA GLU A 238 10.33 9.61 14.39
C GLU A 238 8.82 9.61 14.08
N TYR A 239 8.12 8.49 14.32
CA TYR A 239 6.67 8.44 14.08
C TYR A 239 5.88 9.18 15.16
N SER A 240 6.39 9.19 16.40
CA SER A 240 5.75 9.77 17.56
C SER A 240 6.75 10.58 18.36
N GLU A 241 6.29 11.66 18.98
CA GLU A 241 7.09 12.47 19.92
C GLU A 241 7.57 11.64 21.13
N GLU A 242 6.96 10.48 21.38
CA GLU A 242 7.39 9.52 22.41
C GLU A 242 8.66 8.73 22.02
N GLY A 243 9.16 8.82 20.79
CA GLY A 243 10.44 8.24 20.38
C GLY A 243 10.54 6.72 20.62
N HIS A 244 11.59 6.29 21.32
CA HIS A 244 11.78 4.87 21.65
C HIS A 244 10.68 4.28 22.54
N HIS A 245 10.01 5.08 23.37
CA HIS A 245 8.89 4.57 24.17
C HIS A 245 7.72 4.15 23.26
N TYR A 246 7.50 4.87 22.16
CA TYR A 246 6.53 4.47 21.14
C TYR A 246 6.90 3.12 20.52
N VAL A 247 8.17 2.92 20.17
CA VAL A 247 8.67 1.65 19.62
C VAL A 247 8.39 0.47 20.55
N SER A 248 8.69 0.61 21.84
CA SER A 248 8.38 -0.43 22.84
C SER A 248 6.88 -0.73 22.90
N LYS A 249 6.05 0.32 22.90
CA LYS A 249 4.59 0.22 22.89
C LYS A 249 4.08 -0.55 21.67
N LEU A 250 4.64 -0.32 20.47
CA LEU A 250 4.28 -1.06 19.27
C LEU A 250 4.62 -2.55 19.41
N THR A 251 5.84 -2.88 19.82
CA THR A 251 6.30 -4.27 19.95
C THR A 251 5.50 -5.05 20.98
N GLU A 252 5.24 -4.46 22.15
CA GLU A 252 4.39 -5.06 23.18
C GLU A 252 2.96 -5.28 22.67
N PHE A 253 2.39 -4.29 21.97
CA PHE A 253 1.03 -4.40 21.45
C PHE A 253 0.89 -5.52 20.41
N ILE A 254 1.88 -5.65 19.51
CA ILE A 254 1.94 -6.74 18.53
C ILE A 254 1.95 -8.10 19.24
N GLN A 255 2.77 -8.24 20.29
CA GLN A 255 2.89 -9.49 21.05
C GLN A 255 1.61 -9.82 21.83
N GLN A 256 1.10 -8.88 22.63
CA GLN A 256 -0.07 -9.06 23.48
C GLN A 256 -1.32 -9.42 22.68
N ASN A 257 -1.51 -8.79 21.51
CA ASN A 257 -2.66 -9.05 20.64
C ASN A 257 -2.36 -10.10 19.56
N LYS A 258 -1.19 -10.77 19.61
CA LYS A 258 -0.76 -11.83 18.68
C LYS A 258 -0.86 -11.43 17.19
N LEU A 259 -0.53 -10.18 16.87
CA LEU A 259 -0.83 -9.60 15.56
C LEU A 259 0.07 -10.10 14.43
N GLN A 260 1.20 -10.72 14.75
CA GLN A 260 2.09 -11.29 13.74
C GLN A 260 1.36 -12.32 12.84
N ARG A 261 0.30 -12.97 13.34
CA ARG A 261 -0.57 -13.87 12.54
C ARG A 261 -1.11 -13.22 11.26
N PHE A 262 -1.40 -11.92 11.28
CA PHE A 262 -1.92 -11.20 10.11
C PHE A 262 -0.84 -10.97 9.04
N THR A 263 0.40 -10.74 9.47
CA THR A 263 1.54 -10.63 8.56
C THR A 263 1.88 -12.00 7.97
N THR A 264 1.94 -13.05 8.80
CA THR A 264 2.16 -14.42 8.30
C THR A 264 1.05 -14.85 7.33
N ALA A 265 -0.22 -14.62 7.67
CA ALA A 265 -1.33 -14.92 6.77
C ALA A 265 -1.25 -14.15 5.45
N PHE A 266 -0.76 -12.91 5.48
CA PHE A 266 -0.55 -12.11 4.27
C PHE A 266 0.61 -12.65 3.42
N GLU A 267 1.74 -12.98 4.04
CA GLU A 267 2.92 -13.51 3.36
C GLU A 267 2.64 -14.87 2.71
N ASN A 268 1.83 -15.72 3.34
CA ASN A 268 1.41 -17.00 2.75
C ASN A 268 0.58 -16.83 1.47
N THR A 269 -0.03 -15.65 1.22
CA THR A 269 -0.73 -15.38 -0.05
C THR A 269 0.24 -15.09 -1.20
N PHE A 270 1.54 -14.96 -0.95
CA PHE A 270 2.52 -14.70 -2.01
C PHE A 270 2.80 -15.96 -2.81
N ASP A 271 2.82 -17.11 -2.14
CA ASP A 271 3.05 -18.42 -2.77
C ASP A 271 1.92 -18.74 -3.78
N ASP A 272 0.68 -18.35 -3.45
CA ASP A 272 -0.50 -18.45 -4.33
C ASP A 272 -0.43 -17.53 -5.58
N ILE A 273 0.54 -16.60 -5.65
CA ILE A 273 0.74 -15.65 -6.77
C ILE A 273 1.97 -16.03 -7.63
N THR A 274 2.75 -17.03 -7.18
CA THR A 274 3.95 -17.53 -7.87
C THR A 274 3.75 -18.87 -8.57
N ASP A 275 2.63 -19.56 -8.34
CA ASP A 275 2.13 -20.71 -9.11
C ASP A 275 1.14 -20.27 -10.21
#